data_AF-A0A7V5K3K4-F1
#
_entry.id   AF-A0A7V5K3K4-F1
#
_cell.length_a   1.000
_cell.length_b   1.000
_cell.length_c   1.000
_cell.angle_alpha   90.00
_cell.angle_beta   90.00
_cell.angle_gamma   90.00
#
_symmetry.space_group_name_H-M   'P 1'
#
loop_
_entity.id
_entity.type
_entity.pdbx_description
1 polymer ?
#
loop_
_entity_poly.entity_id
_entity_poly.type
_entity_poly.pdbx_seq_one_letter_code
_entity_poly.pdbx_strand_id
1 'polypeptide(L)'
;MRKFSYLTPRSLDEAISLMESYGERARYVAGGTDVLVKIKEGKLRPEYLVSLRRIPSMDRIWCEQGPSGELRIGALATHRALECSATIRWHYPILHDPVSNIGSVQISNVATIGGNLVNSVSSAD
;
A
#
# COMPACT_ATOMS: atom_id res chain seq x y z
N MET A 1 -10.81 -13.53 -15.76
CA MET A 1 -9.97 -13.73 -14.55
C MET A 1 -10.44 -14.99 -13.84
N ARG A 2 -9.51 -15.79 -13.28
CA ARG A 2 -9.85 -16.96 -12.47
C ARG A 2 -10.46 -16.49 -11.14
N LYS A 3 -11.40 -17.26 -10.57
CA LYS A 3 -12.01 -16.95 -9.27
C LYS A 3 -10.95 -17.01 -8.16
N PHE A 4 -11.03 -16.07 -7.24
CA PHE A 4 -10.27 -16.04 -5.98
C PHE A 4 -11.20 -15.65 -4.84
N SER A 5 -10.86 -16.06 -3.61
CA SER A 5 -11.52 -15.63 -2.39
C SER A 5 -10.92 -14.31 -1.91
N TYR A 6 -11.76 -13.36 -1.52
CA TYR A 6 -11.33 -12.06 -1.00
C TYR A 6 -11.50 -12.03 0.52
N LEU A 7 -10.39 -11.97 1.25
CA LEU A 7 -10.33 -12.02 2.71
C LEU A 7 -10.09 -10.61 3.25
N THR A 8 -10.75 -10.27 4.37
CA THR A 8 -10.73 -8.92 4.94
C THR A 8 -10.38 -8.93 6.42
N PRO A 9 -9.13 -9.27 6.78
CA PRO A 9 -8.69 -9.27 8.17
C PRO A 9 -8.80 -7.88 8.80
N ARG A 10 -8.97 -7.86 10.12
CA ARG A 10 -9.11 -6.65 10.93
C ARG A 10 -7.88 -6.34 11.79
N SER A 11 -6.87 -7.21 11.79
CA SER A 11 -5.59 -7.00 12.46
C SER A 11 -4.42 -7.48 11.60
N LEU A 12 -3.21 -7.02 11.95
CA LEU A 12 -1.98 -7.51 11.31
C LEU A 12 -1.77 -9.00 11.59
N ASP A 13 -1.99 -9.44 12.83
CA ASP A 13 -1.84 -10.84 13.21
C ASP A 13 -2.75 -11.75 12.38
N GLU A 14 -4.01 -11.36 12.19
CA GLU A 14 -4.94 -12.11 11.34
C GLU A 14 -4.46 -12.15 9.89
N ALA A 15 -3.99 -11.03 9.34
CA ALA A 15 -3.48 -10.97 7.97
C ALA A 15 -2.24 -11.87 7.78
N ILE A 16 -1.33 -11.88 8.75
CA ILE A 16 -0.13 -12.72 8.77
C ILE A 16 -0.53 -14.19 8.86
N SER A 17 -1.40 -14.56 9.81
CA SER A 17 -1.89 -15.93 9.96
C SER A 17 -2.57 -16.46 8.70
N LEU A 18 -3.32 -15.63 7.98
CA LEU A 18 -3.93 -16.02 6.70
C LEU A 18 -2.86 -16.28 5.62
N MET A 19 -1.81 -15.45 5.56
CA MET A 19 -0.70 -15.69 4.62
C MET A 19 0.09 -16.95 4.97
N GLU A 20 0.34 -17.21 6.24
CA GLU A 20 1.01 -18.44 6.70
C GLU A 20 0.16 -19.68 6.39
N SER A 21 -1.15 -19.61 6.62
CA SER A 21 -2.07 -20.73 6.40
C SER A 21 -2.24 -21.09 4.92
N TYR A 22 -2.25 -20.09 4.03
CA TYR A 22 -2.48 -20.31 2.60
C TYR A 22 -1.19 -20.32 1.76
N GLY A 23 -0.07 -19.84 2.31
CA GLY A 23 1.24 -19.83 1.67
C GLY A 23 1.23 -19.10 0.32
N GLU A 24 1.88 -19.70 -0.68
CA GLU A 24 2.00 -19.14 -2.03
C GLU A 24 0.66 -18.92 -2.75
N ARG A 25 -0.41 -19.56 -2.28
CA ARG A 25 -1.77 -19.41 -2.83
C ARG A 25 -2.42 -18.10 -2.41
N ALA A 26 -1.88 -17.40 -1.42
CA ALA A 26 -2.34 -16.10 -0.97
C ALA A 26 -1.42 -14.96 -1.42
N ARG A 27 -2.03 -13.80 -1.66
CA ARG A 27 -1.33 -12.54 -1.90
C ARG A 27 -2.01 -11.41 -1.14
N TYR A 28 -1.20 -10.56 -0.51
CA TYR A 28 -1.69 -9.30 0.03
C TYR A 28 -2.21 -8.38 -1.08
N VAL A 29 -3.22 -7.59 -0.76
CA VAL A 29 -3.70 -6.50 -1.60
C VAL A 29 -3.96 -5.25 -0.77
N ALA A 30 -3.32 -4.16 -1.17
CA ALA A 30 -3.51 -2.82 -0.63
C ALA A 30 -4.38 -1.98 -1.60
N GLY A 31 -3.74 -1.12 -2.40
CA GLY A 31 -4.36 -0.34 -3.45
C GLY A 31 -4.91 -1.16 -4.62
N GLY A 32 -4.21 -2.25 -4.96
CA GLY A 32 -4.58 -3.17 -6.03
C GLY A 32 -4.11 -2.76 -7.43
N THR A 33 -3.43 -1.61 -7.57
CA THR A 33 -2.98 -1.05 -8.85
C THR A 33 -2.04 -1.97 -9.61
N ASP A 34 -1.19 -2.72 -8.90
CA ASP A 34 -0.24 -3.66 -9.50
C ASP A 34 -0.76 -5.10 -9.43
N VAL A 35 -1.22 -5.53 -8.26
CA VAL A 35 -1.66 -6.91 -8.02
C VAL A 35 -2.81 -7.29 -8.94
N LEU A 36 -3.82 -6.43 -9.10
CA LEU A 36 -4.98 -6.75 -9.95
C LEU A 36 -4.61 -6.78 -11.43
N VAL A 37 -3.69 -5.92 -11.87
CA VAL A 37 -3.16 -5.93 -13.24
C VAL A 37 -2.39 -7.22 -13.49
N LYS A 38 -1.47 -7.61 -12.60
CA LYS A 38 -0.72 -8.87 -12.70
C LYS A 38 -1.64 -10.11 -12.71
N ILE A 39 -2.77 -10.08 -12.00
CA ILE A 39 -3.78 -11.16 -12.06
C ILE A 39 -4.51 -11.16 -13.39
N LYS A 40 -4.91 -9.98 -13.90
CA LYS A 40 -5.58 -9.84 -15.19
C LYS A 40 -4.72 -10.34 -16.35
N GLU A 41 -3.41 -10.06 -16.28
CA GLU A 41 -2.40 -10.53 -17.25
C GLU A 41 -2.00 -12.00 -17.04
N GLY A 42 -2.49 -12.65 -15.99
CA GLY A 42 -2.18 -14.05 -15.69
C GLY A 42 -0.79 -14.31 -15.13
N LYS A 43 -0.01 -13.25 -14.82
CA LYS A 43 1.30 -13.29 -14.17
C LYS A 43 1.21 -13.69 -12.70
N LEU A 44 0.09 -13.38 -12.05
CA LEU A 44 -0.26 -13.85 -10.71
C LEU A 44 -1.56 -14.65 -10.76
N ARG A 45 -1.62 -15.76 -10.00
CA ARG A 45 -2.79 -16.64 -9.95
C ARG A 45 -3.13 -17.05 -8.50
N PRO A 46 -3.35 -16.08 -7.59
CA PRO A 46 -3.69 -16.41 -6.22
C PRO A 46 -5.07 -17.06 -6.14
N GLU A 47 -5.24 -17.97 -5.19
CA GLU A 47 -6.55 -18.47 -4.78
C GLU A 47 -7.18 -17.53 -3.75
N TYR A 48 -6.36 -16.79 -2.99
CA TYR A 48 -6.79 -15.89 -1.93
C TYR A 48 -6.13 -14.51 -2.07
N LEU A 49 -6.94 -13.46 -2.01
CA LEU A 49 -6.47 -12.09 -1.85
C LEU A 49 -6.77 -11.62 -0.43
N VAL A 50 -5.71 -11.28 0.31
CA VAL A 50 -5.79 -10.81 1.70
C VAL A 50 -5.74 -9.29 1.69
N SER A 51 -6.88 -8.65 1.90
CA SER A 51 -7.02 -7.20 1.89
C SER A 51 -6.53 -6.56 3.18
N LEU A 52 -5.59 -5.64 3.07
CA LEU A 52 -5.06 -4.90 4.23
C LEU A 52 -5.95 -3.71 4.62
N ARG A 53 -6.90 -3.31 3.77
CA ARG A 53 -7.68 -2.06 3.90
C ARG A 53 -8.52 -1.94 5.17
N ARG A 54 -8.84 -3.05 5.84
CA ARG A 54 -9.67 -3.07 7.05
C ARG A 54 -8.86 -3.07 8.34
N ILE A 55 -7.53 -3.12 8.24
CA ILE A 55 -6.63 -3.07 9.40
C ILE A 55 -6.50 -1.59 9.81
N PRO A 56 -6.84 -1.23 11.05
CA PRO A 56 -6.87 0.16 11.49
C PRO A 56 -5.47 0.78 11.52
N SER A 57 -5.41 2.10 11.36
CA SER A 57 -4.20 2.93 11.52
C SER A 57 -3.05 2.66 10.54
N MET A 58 -3.21 1.78 9.55
CA MET A 58 -2.16 1.48 8.57
C MET A 58 -1.94 2.56 7.52
N ASP A 59 -2.77 3.60 7.47
CA ASP A 59 -2.76 4.70 6.52
C ASP A 59 -2.32 6.04 7.12
N ARG A 60 -1.98 6.05 8.42
CA ARG A 60 -1.66 7.28 9.15
C ARG A 60 -0.31 7.85 8.73
N ILE A 61 -0.19 9.17 8.77
CA ILE A 61 1.05 9.92 8.61
C ILE A 61 1.21 10.78 9.87
N TRP A 62 2.30 10.61 10.61
CA TRP A 62 2.52 11.34 11.87
C TRP A 62 4.00 11.49 12.20
N CYS A 63 4.35 12.49 13.00
CA CYS A 63 5.68 12.61 13.58
C CYS A 63 5.69 11.97 14.97
N GLU A 64 6.75 11.23 15.30
CA GLU A 64 6.99 10.72 16.65
C GLU A 64 7.21 11.86 17.63
N GLN A 65 6.75 11.67 18.86
CA GLN A 65 7.09 12.58 19.95
C GLN A 65 8.50 12.25 20.44
N GLY A 66 9.43 13.18 20.26
CA GLY A 66 10.80 13.02 20.72
C GLY A 66 11.75 14.07 20.12
N PRO A 67 13.00 14.13 20.58
CA PRO A 67 13.97 15.13 20.14
C PRO A 67 14.27 15.08 18.64
N SER A 68 14.13 13.90 18.01
CA SER A 68 14.38 13.68 16.58
C SER A 68 13.16 13.93 15.69
N GLY A 69 11.93 13.93 16.24
CA GLY A 69 10.70 14.24 15.50
C GLY A 69 10.46 13.39 14.24
N GLU A 70 10.81 12.10 14.28
CA GLU A 70 10.82 11.23 13.10
C GLU A 70 9.45 11.11 12.42
N LEU A 71 9.42 11.22 11.09
CA LEU A 71 8.22 11.00 10.30
C LEU A 71 7.92 9.50 10.18
N ARG A 72 6.72 9.10 10.58
CA ARG A 72 6.15 7.78 10.31
C ARG A 72 5.04 7.87 9.27
N ILE A 73 5.10 6.95 8.31
CA ILE A 73 4.13 6.81 7.23
C ILE A 73 3.62 5.37 7.26
N GLY A 74 2.33 5.19 7.41
CA GLY A 74 1.68 3.90 7.34
C GLY A 74 1.77 3.30 5.93
N ALA A 75 1.95 1.99 5.83
CA ALA A 75 2.13 1.30 4.54
C ALA A 75 0.92 1.43 3.59
N LEU A 76 -0.27 1.74 4.11
CA LEU A 76 -1.49 2.00 3.33
C LEU A 76 -1.73 3.49 3.07
N ALA A 77 -0.84 4.39 3.50
CA ALA A 77 -0.91 5.80 3.12
C ALA A 77 -0.81 5.89 1.59
N THR A 78 -1.77 6.58 0.99
CA THR A 78 -1.86 6.69 -0.47
C THR A 78 -0.93 7.78 -0.99
N HIS A 79 -0.49 7.68 -2.24
CA HIS A 79 0.30 8.75 -2.86
C HIS A 79 -0.43 10.10 -2.77
N ARG A 80 -1.75 10.11 -2.96
CA ARG A 80 -2.58 11.31 -2.80
C ARG A 80 -2.56 11.86 -1.37
N ALA A 81 -2.59 11.00 -0.35
CA ALA A 81 -2.52 11.43 1.04
C ALA A 81 -1.16 12.09 1.36
N LEU A 82 -0.06 11.58 0.77
CA LEU A 82 1.25 12.21 0.90
C LEU A 82 1.32 13.56 0.17
N GLU A 83 0.82 13.62 -1.07
CA GLU A 83 0.75 14.84 -1.89
C GLU A 83 -0.04 15.95 -1.17
N CYS A 84 -1.18 15.61 -0.55
CA CYS A 84 -2.04 16.57 0.14
C CYS A 84 -1.57 16.92 1.56
N SER A 85 -0.54 16.25 2.09
CA SER A 85 -0.07 16.48 3.45
C SER A 85 0.76 17.75 3.52
N ALA A 86 0.25 18.77 4.21
CA ALA A 86 0.98 20.01 4.46
C ALA A 86 2.31 19.74 5.18
N THR A 87 2.32 18.80 6.14
CA THR A 87 3.54 18.39 6.85
C THR A 87 4.59 17.87 5.87
N ILE A 88 4.20 17.00 4.93
CA ILE A 88 5.14 16.45 3.94
C ILE A 88 5.58 17.53 2.97
N ARG A 89 4.65 18.33 2.45
CA ARG A 89 4.95 19.43 1.51
C ARG A 89 5.98 20.40 2.06
N TRP A 90 5.88 20.78 3.34
CA TRP A 90 6.73 21.82 3.92
C TRP A 90 7.99 21.29 4.59
N HIS A 91 7.93 20.12 5.22
CA HIS A 91 9.07 19.58 5.98
C HIS A 91 9.83 18.47 5.24
N TYR A 92 9.21 17.83 4.24
CA TYR A 92 9.78 16.70 3.50
C TYR A 92 9.57 16.85 1.98
N PRO A 93 10.03 17.94 1.35
CA PRO A 93 9.75 18.22 -0.07
C PRO A 93 10.25 17.11 -1.01
N ILE A 94 11.34 16.42 -0.66
CA ILE A 94 11.86 15.27 -1.43
C ILE A 94 10.85 14.10 -1.51
N LEU A 95 9.92 14.00 -0.57
CA LEU A 95 8.83 13.03 -0.61
C LEU A 95 7.59 13.57 -1.36
N HIS A 96 7.43 14.89 -1.44
CA HIS A 96 6.30 15.54 -2.08
C HIS A 96 6.45 15.63 -3.62
N ASP A 97 7.65 15.93 -4.11
CA ASP A 97 7.89 16.14 -5.53
C ASP A 97 7.64 14.88 -6.39
N PRO A 98 8.08 13.67 -5.99
CA PRO A 98 7.79 12.46 -6.74
C PRO A 98 6.28 12.15 -6.73
N VAL A 99 5.62 12.21 -5.57
CA VAL A 99 4.20 11.84 -5.45
C VAL A 99 3.25 12.74 -6.24
N SER A 100 3.65 13.98 -6.51
CA SER A 100 2.90 14.92 -7.34
C SER A 100 2.89 14.55 -8.83
N ASN A 101 3.79 13.66 -9.25
CA ASN A 101 3.94 13.22 -10.65
C ASN A 101 3.51 11.76 -10.88
N ILE A 102 3.01 11.06 -9.84
CA ILE A 102 2.69 9.63 -9.93
C ILE A 102 1.32 9.39 -10.57
N GLY A 103 1.36 8.81 -11.77
CA GLY A 103 0.20 8.23 -12.45
C GLY A 103 -0.95 9.21 -12.68
N SER A 104 -2.18 8.68 -12.66
CA SER A 104 -3.39 9.50 -12.70
C SER A 104 -3.94 9.73 -11.29
N VAL A 105 -4.80 10.74 -11.13
CA VAL A 105 -5.53 11.00 -9.88
C VAL A 105 -6.24 9.75 -9.36
N GLN A 106 -6.78 8.91 -10.26
CA GLN A 106 -7.43 7.66 -9.89
C GLN A 106 -6.45 6.65 -9.28
N ILE A 107 -5.23 6.55 -9.83
CA ILE A 107 -4.18 5.67 -9.32
C ILE A 107 -3.66 6.21 -7.99
N SER A 108 -3.32 7.50 -7.90
CA SER A 108 -2.75 8.08 -6.68
C SER A 108 -3.71 8.04 -5.48
N ASN A 109 -5.02 8.03 -5.72
CA ASN A 109 -6.05 7.88 -4.69
C ASN A 109 -6.08 6.48 -4.04
N VAL A 110 -5.55 5.45 -4.70
CA VAL A 110 -5.61 4.07 -4.18
C VAL A 110 -4.25 3.40 -4.04
N ALA A 111 -3.26 3.77 -4.85
CA ALA A 111 -1.90 3.27 -4.74
C ALA A 111 -1.29 3.72 -3.41
N THR A 112 -0.65 2.79 -2.71
CA THR A 112 -0.09 3.02 -1.38
C THR A 112 1.42 2.95 -1.41
N ILE A 113 2.08 3.71 -0.53
CA ILE A 113 3.54 3.74 -0.44
C ILE A 113 4.12 2.35 -0.16
N GLY A 114 3.52 1.60 0.77
CA GLY A 114 3.96 0.23 1.04
C GLY A 114 3.77 -0.71 -0.16
N GLY A 115 2.72 -0.49 -0.95
CA GLY A 115 2.50 -1.24 -2.19
C GLY A 115 3.56 -0.95 -3.23
N ASN A 116 3.90 0.33 -3.42
CA ASN A 116 4.95 0.76 -4.33
C ASN A 116 6.32 0.16 -3.91
N LEU A 117 6.72 0.34 -2.64
CA LEU A 117 7.99 -0.16 -2.12
C LEU A 117 8.15 -1.68 -2.28
N VAL A 118 7.13 -2.47 -1.92
CA VAL A 118 7.18 -3.94 -2.01
C VAL A 118 7.11 -4.44 -3.46
N ASN A 119 6.46 -3.70 -4.34
CA ASN A 119 6.40 -4.04 -5.76
C ASN A 119 7.77 -3.87 -6.43
N SER A 120 8.57 -2.91 -5.94
CA SER A 120 9.98 -2.68 -6.32
C SER A 120 10.24 -2.70 -7.83
N VAL A 121 9.34 -2.12 -8.62
CA VAL A 121 9.59 -1.97 -10.06
C VAL A 121 10.68 -0.92 -10.28
N SER A 122 11.55 -1.12 -11.26
CA SER A 122 12.71 -0.25 -11.48
C SER A 122 12.35 1.18 -11.86
N SER A 123 11.12 1.42 -12.30
CA SER A 123 10.56 2.74 -12.61
C SER A 123 9.67 3.28 -11.49
N ALA A 124 9.69 2.68 -10.30
CA ALA A 124 8.93 3.21 -9.18
C ALA A 124 9.61 4.49 -8.68
N ASP A 125 8.80 5.54 -8.57
CA ASP A 125 9.22 6.86 -8.06
C ASP A 125 9.55 6.85 -6.57
#